data_AF-A0A815XQ94-F1
#
_entry.id   AF-A0A815XQ94-F1
#
_cell.length_a   1.000
_cell.length_b   1.000
_cell.length_c   1.000
_cell.angle_alpha   90.00
_cell.angle_beta   90.00
_cell.angle_gamma   90.00
#
_symmetry.space_group_name_H-M   'P 1'
#
loop_
_entity.id
_entity.type
_entity.pdbx_description
1 polymer ?
#
loop_
_entity_poly.entity_id
_entity_poly.type
_entity_poly.pdbx_seq_one_letter_code
_entity_poly.pdbx_strand_id
1 'polypeptide(L)' 'MSNNGKLFIALFIPDNCRVFIGILDNIRENHMSNLNKLLKNQCEKRLQKGIDTNLLPINEHQFEIKVDTDIENI' A
#
# COMPACT_ATOMS: atom_id res chain seq x y z
N MET A 1 4.38 7.18 28.91
CA MET A 1 3.48 7.08 27.74
C MET A 1 4.37 6.72 26.55
N SER A 2 4.37 5.45 26.11
CA SER A 2 5.17 5.03 24.96
C SER A 2 4.48 5.53 23.69
N ASN A 3 5.08 6.51 23.02
CA ASN A 3 4.64 6.92 21.69
C ASN A 3 4.97 5.78 20.71
N ASN A 4 4.00 4.89 20.50
CA ASN A 4 4.01 3.89 19.43
C ASN A 4 3.75 4.58 18.08
N GLY A 5 4.65 5.49 17.69
CA GLY A 5 4.54 6.26 16.47
C GLY A 5 4.82 5.41 15.24
N LYS A 6 3.82 4.66 14.77
CA LYS A 6 3.87 4.05 13.43
C LYS A 6 3.59 5.13 12.40
N LEU A 7 4.50 5.33 11.45
CA LEU A 7 4.32 6.25 10.34
C LEU A 7 4.19 5.45 9.04
N PHE A 8 3.16 5.78 8.27
CA PHE A 8 2.90 5.23 6.95
C PHE A 8 3.01 6.36 5.93
N ILE A 9 3.91 6.20 4.96
CA ILE A 9 4.06 7.09 3.82
C ILE A 9 3.76 6.27 2.57
N ALA A 10 2.85 6.75 1.75
CA ALA A 10 2.55 6.14 0.46
C ALA A 10 2.76 7.16 -0.66
N LEU A 11 3.49 6.75 -1.70
CA LEU A 11 3.67 7.52 -2.92
C LEU A 11 3.13 6.72 -4.08
N PHE A 12 2.16 7.29 -4.79
CA PHE A 12 1.62 6.73 -6.02
C PHE A 12 2.22 7.45 -7.22
N ILE A 13 2.80 6.69 -8.15
CA ILE A 13 3.33 7.15 -9.43
C ILE A 13 2.39 6.66 -10.54
N PRO A 14 1.48 7.51 -11.05
CA PRO A 14 0.45 7.11 -12.00
C PRO A 14 1.04 6.58 -13.32
N ASP A 15 2.06 7.24 -13.85
CA ASP A 15 2.62 6.95 -15.18
C ASP A 15 3.14 5.52 -15.32
N ASN A 16 3.57 4.91 -14.22
CA ASN A 16 4.08 3.53 -14.18
C ASN A 16 3.22 2.59 -13.34
N CYS A 17 2.05 3.06 -12.86
CA CYS A 17 1.17 2.34 -11.95
C CYS A 17 1.91 1.75 -10.73
N ARG A 18 2.91 2.47 -10.19
CA ARG A 18 3.69 2.01 -9.05
C ARG A 18 3.26 2.69 -7.77
N VAL A 19 3.14 1.90 -6.70
CA VAL A 19 2.85 2.40 -5.35
C VAL A 19 3.99 2.01 -4.44
N PHE A 20 4.70 3.01 -3.92
CA PHE A 20 5.72 2.84 -2.90
C PHE A 20 5.09 3.07 -1.54
N ILE A 21 5.34 2.15 -0.61
CA ILE A 21 4.86 2.26 0.75
C ILE A 21 6.04 2.15 1.69
N GLY A 22 6.38 3.28 2.31
CA GLY A 22 7.32 3.37 3.42
C GLY A 22 6.58 3.19 4.73
N ILE A 23 7.06 2.28 5.56
CA ILE A 23 6.54 2.04 6.91
C ILE A 23 7.69 2.27 7.87
N LEU A 24 7.50 3.21 8.78
CA LEU A 24 8.39 3.40 9.91
C LEU A 24 7.69 2.83 11.15
N ASP A 25 8.25 1.77 11.71
CA ASP A 25 7.71 1.06 12.86
C ASP A 25 8.84 0.67 13.82
N ASN A 26 8.54 0.57 15.11
CA ASN A 26 9.51 0.13 16.13
C ASN A 26 9.79 -1.39 16.02
N ILE A 27 9.05 -2.10 15.17
CA ILE A 27 9.15 -3.54 14.94
C ILE A 27 9.36 -3.75 13.44
N ARG A 28 10.43 -4.46 13.06
CA ARG A 28 10.80 -4.72 11.64
C ARG A 28 9.89 -5.75 10.94
N GLU A 29 8.79 -6.16 11.57
CA GLU A 29 7.90 -7.16 11.00
C GLU A 29 7.05 -6.53 9.89
N ASN A 30 7.22 -7.04 8.68
CA ASN A 30 6.37 -6.69 7.55
C ASN A 30 4.99 -7.36 7.73
N HIS A 31 4.08 -6.67 8.40
CA HIS A 31 2.69 -7.11 8.59
C HIS A 31 1.76 -6.76 7.42
N MET A 32 2.27 -6.20 6.32
CA MET A 32 1.43 -5.94 5.14
C MET A 32 1.10 -7.24 4.42
N SER A 33 -0.11 -7.75 4.67
CA SER A 33 -0.72 -8.80 3.85
C SER A 33 -0.71 -8.40 2.38
N ASN A 34 -0.54 -9.37 1.47
CA ASN A 34 -0.44 -9.18 0.02
C ASN A 34 -1.40 -8.09 -0.52
N LEU A 35 -0.87 -6.89 -0.75
CA LEU A 35 -1.64 -5.70 -1.14
C LEU A 35 -2.32 -5.86 -2.50
N ASN A 36 -1.76 -6.68 -3.39
CA ASN A 36 -2.42 -7.03 -4.65
C ASN A 36 -3.75 -7.76 -4.40
N LYS A 37 -3.79 -8.66 -3.40
CA LYS A 37 -5.02 -9.36 -3.02
C LYS A 37 -6.04 -8.37 -2.44
N LEU A 38 -5.59 -7.40 -1.64
CA LEU A 38 -6.47 -6.37 -1.09
C LEU A 38 -7.04 -5.46 -2.18
N LEU A 39 -6.20 -5.00 -3.11
CA LEU A 39 -6.62 -4.20 -4.26
C LEU A 39 -7.63 -4.95 -5.12
N LYS A 40 -7.35 -6.22 -5.45
CA LYS A 40 -8.24 -7.06 -6.24
C LYS A 40 -9.62 -7.21 -5.57
N ASN A 41 -9.65 -7.54 -4.28
CA ASN A 41 -10.90 -7.65 -3.53
C ASN A 41 -11.70 -6.34 -3.52
N GLN A 42 -11.03 -5.18 -3.42
CA GLN A 42 -11.71 -3.88 -3.46
C GLN A 42 -12.25 -3.55 -4.85
N CYS A 43 -11.51 -3.91 -5.90
CA CYS A 43 -11.99 -3.75 -7.27
C CYS A 43 -13.20 -4.65 -7.54
N GLU A 44 -13.16 -5.92 -7.13
CA GLU A 44 -14.30 -6.85 -7.24
C GLU A 44 -15.55 -6.30 -6.54
N LYS A 45 -15.40 -5.74 -5.33
CA LYS A 45 -16.53 -5.09 -4.62
C LYS A 45 -17.09 -3.89 -5.37
N ARG A 46 -16.25 -3.11 -6.05
CA ARG A 46 -16.67 -1.95 -6.85
C ARG A 46 -17.33 -2.36 -8.17
N LEU A 47 -16.83 -3.41 -8.81
CA LEU A 47 -17.47 -4.04 -9.98
C LEU A 47 -18.88 -4.52 -9.65
N GLN A 48 -19.05 -5.19 -8.50
CA GLN A 48 -20.37 -5.62 -8.01
C GLN A 48 -21.34 -4.44 -7.78
N LYS A 49 -20.82 -3.23 -7.56
CA LYS A 49 -21.61 -2.00 -7.42
C LYS A 49 -21.88 -1.29 -8.76
N GLY A 50 -21.46 -1.87 -9.89
CA GLY A 50 -21.69 -1.32 -11.22
C GLY A 50 -20.67 -0.26 -11.66
N ILE A 51 -19.52 -0.15 -11.00
CA ILE A 51 -18.42 0.70 -11.48
C ILE A 51 -17.82 0.08 -12.75
N ASP A 52 -17.56 0.91 -13.77
CA ASP A 52 -16.93 0.49 -15.01
C ASP A 52 -15.51 -0.07 -14.75
N THR A 53 -15.20 -1.20 -15.37
CA THR A 53 -13.89 -1.83 -15.41
C THR A 53 -12.77 -0.89 -15.87
N ASN A 54 -13.06 0.05 -16.78
CA ASN A 54 -12.08 1.01 -17.31
C ASN A 54 -11.62 2.05 -16.27
N LEU A 55 -12.37 2.18 -15.17
CA LEU A 55 -12.06 3.10 -14.07
C LEU A 55 -11.36 2.38 -12.90
N LEU A 56 -11.13 1.06 -13.02
CA LEU A 56 -10.57 0.24 -11.96
C LEU A 56 -9.23 -0.34 -12.38
N PRO A 57 -8.19 -0.19 -11.55
CA PRO A 57 -6.85 -0.57 -11.99
C PRO A 57 -6.51 -2.00 -11.55
N ILE A 58 -7.29 -2.95 -12.04
CA ILE A 58 -7.39 -4.33 -11.53
C ILE A 58 -6.07 -5.10 -11.65
N ASN A 59 -5.25 -4.80 -12.65
CA ASN A 59 -4.02 -5.54 -12.96
C ASN A 59 -2.79 -4.65 -13.20
N GLU A 60 -2.91 -3.34 -12.97
CA GLU A 60 -1.88 -2.39 -13.38
C GLU A 60 -0.93 -2.03 -12.23
N HIS A 61 -1.40 -2.11 -10.98
CA HIS A 61 -0.62 -1.63 -9.85
C HIS A 61 0.44 -2.61 -9.37
N GLN A 62 1.67 -2.12 -9.28
CA GLN A 62 2.77 -2.80 -8.60
C GLN A 62 3.04 -2.12 -7.26
N PHE A 63 2.94 -2.88 -6.17
CA PHE A 63 3.23 -2.38 -4.82
C PHE A 63 4.66 -2.76 -4.42
N GLU A 64 5.42 -1.76 -4.01
CA GLU A 64 6.73 -1.93 -3.40
C GLU A 64 6.66 -1.45 -1.94
N ILE A 65 7.00 -2.34 -1.00
CA ILE A 65 6.87 -2.08 0.43
C ILE A 65 8.27 -2.05 1.04
N LYS A 66 8.62 -0.93 1.68
CA LYS A 66 9.84 -0.78 2.44
C LYS A 66 9.48 -0.52 3.90
N VAL A 67 10.04 -1.33 4.80
CA VAL A 67 9.87 -1.18 6.25
C VAL A 67 11.21 -0.76 6.84
N ASP A 68 11.26 0.44 7.39
CA ASP A 68 12.41 0.99 8.10
C ASP A 68 12.07 1.08 9.61
N THR A 69 13.09 0.91 10.46
CA THR A 69 12.91 0.92 11.92
C THR A 69 13.71 2.03 12.62
N ASP A 70 14.60 2.70 11.90
CA ASP A 70 15.45 3.77 12.44
C ASP A 70 15.01 5.13 11.90
N ILE A 71 14.61 6.02 12.81
CA ILE A 71 14.38 7.45 12.53
C ILE A 71 15.72 8.17 12.27
N GLU A 72 16.84 7.60 12.71
CA GLU A 72 18.16 8.25 12.64
C GLU A 72 18.86 8.17 11.26
N ASN A 73 18.32 7.40 10.31
CA ASN A 73 18.92 7.18 8.98
C ASN A 73 18.14 7.81 7.81
N ILE A 74 17.26 8.78 8.07
CA ILE A 74 16.54 9.55 7.03
C ILE A 74 17.13 10.95 6.89
#